data_AF-A0A969T645-F1
#
_entry.id   AF-A0A969T645-F1
#
_cell.length_a   1.000
_cell.length_b   1.000
_cell.length_c   1.000
_cell.angle_alpha   90.00
_cell.angle_beta   90.00
_cell.angle_gamma   90.00
#
_symmetry.space_group_name_H-M   'P 1'
#
loop_
_entity.id
_entity.type
_entity.pdbx_description
1 polymer ?
#
loop_
_entity_poly.entity_id
_entity_poly.type
_entity_poly.pdbx_seq_one_letter_code
_entity_poly.pdbx_strand_id
1 'polypeptide(L)'
;MNAPFHLFAADFDGNGNIDPVMAYNYQGRLVPWEGRTKMNDQMPGIYRKYLNYNSYARSSLAEILGQEKLDQSLHFTDPGTLLPSGWKTREDGSSFMICPAEAQ
;
A
#
# COMPACT_ATOMS: atom_id res chain seq x y z
N MET A 1 2.72 17.14 -12.38
CA MET A 1 1.60 16.48 -11.69
C MET A 1 2.13 16.05 -10.33
N ASN A 2 1.77 16.76 -9.25
CA ASN A 2 2.19 16.45 -7.89
C ASN A 2 1.11 15.56 -7.26
N ALA A 3 1.03 14.29 -7.68
CA ALA A 3 0.14 13.34 -7.04
C ALA A 3 0.92 12.71 -5.88
N PRO A 4 0.56 12.99 -4.61
CA PRO A 4 1.30 12.46 -3.49
C PRO A 4 1.24 10.94 -3.49
N PHE A 5 2.38 10.33 -3.23
CA PHE A 5 2.51 8.89 -3.07
C PHE A 5 2.29 8.54 -1.60
N HIS A 6 1.54 7.47 -1.33
CA HIS A 6 1.22 7.02 0.02
C HIS A 6 1.83 5.66 0.29
N LEU A 7 2.46 5.50 1.44
CA LEU A 7 2.90 4.21 1.97
C LEU A 7 2.20 3.98 3.31
N PHE A 8 1.49 2.87 3.41
CA PHE A 8 0.87 2.38 4.64
C PHE A 8 1.59 1.13 5.10
N ALA A 9 1.79 0.97 6.41
CA ALA A 9 2.38 -0.24 6.96
C ALA A 9 1.71 -0.62 8.29
N ALA A 10 1.06 -1.79 8.32
CA ALA A 10 0.40 -2.38 9.49
C ALA A 10 0.22 -3.89 9.27
N ASP A 11 -0.24 -4.61 10.29
CA ASP A 11 -0.68 -6.01 10.17
C ASP A 11 -2.10 -6.07 9.58
N PHE A 12 -2.20 -6.05 8.25
CA PHE A 12 -3.47 -5.91 7.55
C PHE A 12 -4.25 -7.22 7.49
N ASP A 13 -3.59 -8.37 7.50
CA ASP A 13 -4.24 -9.67 7.49
C ASP A 13 -4.31 -10.37 8.88
N GLY A 14 -3.66 -9.81 9.90
CA GLY A 14 -3.68 -10.31 11.27
C GLY A 14 -2.73 -11.49 11.51
N ASN A 15 -1.70 -11.64 10.67
CA ASN A 15 -0.74 -12.74 10.76
C ASN A 15 0.48 -12.41 11.66
N GLY A 16 0.55 -11.21 12.22
CA GLY A 16 1.64 -10.73 13.08
C GLY A 16 2.82 -10.10 12.32
N ASN A 17 2.80 -10.08 10.99
CA ASN A 17 3.79 -9.37 10.18
C ASN A 17 3.27 -7.98 9.79
N ILE A 18 4.20 -7.08 9.49
CA ILE A 18 3.87 -5.75 8.97
C ILE A 18 3.84 -5.82 7.44
N ASP A 19 2.69 -5.48 6.87
CA ASP A 19 2.42 -5.46 5.44
C ASP A 19 2.58 -4.03 4.89
N PRO A 20 3.65 -3.73 4.13
CA PRO A 20 3.79 -2.45 3.45
C PRO A 20 2.90 -2.42 2.19
N VAL A 21 1.98 -1.45 2.12
CA VAL A 21 1.11 -1.24 0.96
C VAL A 21 1.29 0.17 0.41
N MET A 22 1.56 0.23 -0.88
CA MET A 22 1.75 1.48 -1.61
C MET A 22 0.44 1.91 -2.26
N ALA A 23 0.14 3.21 -2.30
CA ALA A 23 -1.10 3.72 -2.85
C ALA A 23 -0.95 5.10 -3.47
N TYR A 24 -1.88 5.43 -4.36
CA TYR A 24 -1.93 6.71 -5.05
C TYR A 24 -3.37 7.17 -5.23
N ASN A 25 -3.55 8.47 -5.44
CA ASN A 25 -4.86 9.04 -5.70
C ASN A 25 -5.24 8.87 -7.18
N TYR A 26 -6.32 8.13 -7.43
CA TYR A 26 -6.93 7.96 -8.74
C TYR A 26 -8.39 8.40 -8.70
N GLN A 27 -8.75 9.40 -9.50
CA GLN A 27 -10.12 9.93 -9.60
C GLN A 27 -10.75 10.30 -8.23
N GLY A 28 -9.94 10.89 -7.34
CA GLY A 28 -10.38 11.28 -5.99
C GLY A 28 -10.50 10.12 -4.99
N ARG A 29 -10.01 8.93 -5.33
CA ARG A 29 -9.97 7.76 -4.45
C ARG A 29 -8.54 7.28 -4.27
N LEU A 30 -8.21 6.86 -3.06
CA LEU A 30 -6.95 6.20 -2.77
C LEU A 30 -7.05 4.73 -3.21
N VAL A 31 -6.17 4.31 -4.10
CA VAL A 31 -6.14 2.94 -4.65
C VAL A 31 -4.74 2.34 -4.48
N PRO A 32 -4.63 1.01 -4.29
CA PRO A 32 -3.35 0.35 -4.18
C PRO A 32 -2.54 0.48 -5.48
N TRP A 33 -1.23 0.58 -5.33
CA TRP A 33 -0.28 0.53 -6.44
C TRP A 33 -0.20 -0.89 -7.01
N GLU A 34 -0.22 -1.89 -6.14
CA GLU A 34 -0.12 -3.29 -6.50
C GLU A 34 -1.43 -3.83 -7.08
N GLY A 35 -1.30 -4.75 -8.03
CA GLY A 35 -2.44 -5.50 -8.55
C GLY A 35 -2.94 -6.59 -7.59
N ARG A 36 -4.19 -7.01 -7.80
CA ARG A 36 -4.91 -8.03 -7.00
C ARG A 36 -4.08 -9.29 -6.70
N THR A 37 -3.35 -9.81 -7.69
CA THR A 37 -2.55 -11.04 -7.54
C THR A 37 -1.40 -10.84 -6.56
N LYS A 38 -0.60 -9.78 -6.72
CA LYS A 38 0.50 -9.48 -5.79
C LYS A 38 -0.01 -9.22 -4.38
N MET A 39 -1.13 -8.52 -4.26
CA MET A 39 -1.77 -8.27 -2.96
C MET A 39 -2.29 -9.57 -2.33
N ASN A 40 -2.70 -10.55 -3.13
CA ASN A 40 -3.04 -11.87 -2.61
C ASN A 40 -1.80 -12.71 -2.25
N ASP A 41 -0.70 -12.58 -2.99
CA ASP A 41 0.54 -13.27 -2.65
C ASP A 41 1.11 -12.77 -1.31
N GLN A 42 0.94 -11.48 -1.01
CA GLN A 42 1.25 -10.89 0.31
C GLN A 42 0.21 -11.26 1.36
N MET A 43 -1.09 -11.12 1.04
CA MET A 43 -2.22 -11.34 1.94
C MET A 43 -3.21 -12.33 1.30
N PRO A 44 -3.10 -13.65 1.53
CA PRO A 44 -3.91 -14.69 0.86
C PRO A 44 -5.44 -14.58 1.04
N GLY A 45 -5.91 -13.70 1.92
CA GLY A 45 -7.33 -13.37 2.09
C GLY A 45 -7.93 -12.54 0.95
N ILE A 46 -7.11 -11.86 0.13
CA ILE A 46 -7.59 -10.94 -0.90
C ILE A 46 -8.45 -11.63 -1.96
N TYR A 47 -8.08 -12.84 -2.42
CA TYR A 47 -8.90 -13.58 -3.39
C TYR A 47 -10.26 -14.00 -2.84
N ARG A 48 -10.37 -14.24 -1.53
CA ARG A 48 -11.66 -14.56 -0.89
C ARG A 48 -12.59 -13.35 -0.86
N LYS A 49 -12.04 -12.16 -0.63
CA LYS A 49 -12.79 -10.90 -0.55
C LYS A 49 -13.10 -10.30 -1.94
N TYR A 50 -12.21 -10.49 -2.91
CA TYR A 50 -12.30 -9.95 -4.26
C TYR A 50 -12.16 -11.05 -5.32
N LEU A 51 -13.29 -11.69 -5.64
CA LEU A 51 -13.34 -12.86 -6.55
C LEU A 51 -12.91 -12.53 -7.99
N ASN A 52 -13.08 -11.29 -8.44
CA ASN A 52 -12.71 -10.88 -9.79
C ASN A 52 -11.89 -9.58 -9.79
N TYR A 53 -11.16 -9.34 -10.89
CA TYR A 53 -10.31 -8.15 -11.03
C TYR A 53 -11.12 -6.84 -11.05
N ASN A 54 -12.35 -6.88 -11.56
CA ASN A 54 -13.19 -5.70 -11.68
C ASN A 54 -13.64 -5.17 -10.30
N SER A 55 -14.06 -6.07 -9.40
CA SER A 55 -14.43 -5.70 -8.04
C SER A 55 -13.23 -5.14 -7.26
N TYR A 56 -12.05 -5.73 -7.45
CA TYR A 56 -10.81 -5.21 -6.86
C TYR A 56 -10.46 -3.81 -7.39
N ALA A 57 -10.40 -3.63 -8.72
CA ALA A 57 -10.01 -2.38 -9.36
C ALA A 57 -10.96 -1.20 -9.07
N ARG A 58 -12.20 -1.50 -8.69
CA ARG A 58 -13.20 -0.49 -8.30
C ARG A 58 -13.19 -0.15 -6.81
N SER A 59 -12.50 -0.95 -6.00
CA SER A 59 -12.43 -0.75 -4.55
C SER A 59 -11.34 0.25 -4.20
N SER A 60 -11.65 1.10 -3.25
CA SER A 60 -10.69 1.95 -2.55
C SER A 60 -9.78 1.12 -1.65
N LEU A 61 -8.62 1.68 -1.31
CA LEU A 61 -7.69 1.08 -0.36
C LEU A 61 -8.37 0.80 0.99
N ALA A 62 -9.23 1.71 1.45
CA ALA A 62 -10.00 1.57 2.68
C ALA A 62 -11.01 0.41 2.63
N GLU A 63 -11.66 0.18 1.49
CA GLU A 63 -12.54 -0.99 1.32
C GLU A 63 -11.73 -2.29 1.33
N ILE A 64 -10.51 -2.27 0.77
CA ILE A 64 -9.63 -3.44 0.68
C ILE A 64 -9.06 -3.81 2.05
N LEU A 65 -8.40 -2.87 2.73
CA LEU A 65 -7.63 -3.11 3.95
C LEU A 65 -8.39 -2.79 5.24
N GLY A 66 -9.49 -2.06 5.14
CA GLY A 66 -10.27 -1.57 6.28
C GLY A 66 -9.81 -0.18 6.73
N GLN A 67 -10.76 0.75 6.88
CA GLN A 67 -10.47 2.13 7.29
C GLN A 67 -9.77 2.21 8.65
N GLU A 68 -10.24 1.45 9.64
CA GLU A 68 -9.66 1.43 10.99
C GLU A 68 -8.17 1.03 10.97
N LYS A 69 -7.81 0.02 10.17
CA LYS A 69 -6.42 -0.41 10.03
C LYS A 69 -5.56 0.63 9.32
N LEU A 70 -6.10 1.34 8.33
CA LEU A 70 -5.40 2.44 7.69
C LEU A 70 -5.14 3.59 8.67
N ASP A 71 -6.13 3.96 9.48
CA ASP A 71 -6.02 5.05 10.44
C ASP A 71 -4.98 4.74 11.55
N GLN A 72 -4.82 3.46 11.90
CA GLN A 72 -3.82 2.99 12.88
C GLN A 72 -2.47 2.63 12.26
N SER A 73 -2.37 2.59 10.93
CA SER A 73 -1.14 2.20 10.25
C SER A 73 -0.11 3.31 10.26
N LEU A 74 1.15 2.91 10.10
CA LEU A 74 2.19 3.88 9.77
C LEU A 74 1.90 4.44 8.37
N HIS A 75 1.53 5.71 8.30
CA HIS A 75 1.23 6.40 7.06
C HIS A 75 2.32 7.42 6.71
N PHE A 76 3.01 7.20 5.60
CA PHE A 76 3.94 8.14 5.00
C PHE A 76 3.36 8.70 3.70
N THR A 77 3.52 10.01 3.50
CA THR A 77 3.12 10.69 2.26
C THR A 77 4.32 11.44 1.70
N ASP A 78 4.70 11.16 0.46
CA ASP A 78 5.67 11.97 -0.28
C ASP A 78 4.92 12.91 -1.23
N PRO A 79 5.09 14.25 -1.11
CA PRO A 79 4.51 15.21 -2.05
C PRO A 79 5.09 15.11 -3.47
N GLY A 80 6.03 14.20 -3.76
CA GLY A 80 6.51 13.92 -5.11
C GLY A 80 7.85 14.58 -5.44
N THR A 81 8.71 14.82 -4.44
CA THR A 81 9.95 15.60 -4.60
C THR A 81 11.19 14.72 -4.76
N LEU A 82 11.07 13.56 -5.42
CA LEU A 82 12.13 12.57 -5.60
C LEU A 82 12.42 11.83 -4.29
N LEU A 83 11.99 10.57 -4.22
CA LEU A 83 12.57 9.63 -3.27
C LEU A 83 13.93 9.22 -3.86
N PRO A 84 15.08 9.67 -3.31
CA PRO A 84 16.34 9.05 -3.68
C PRO A 84 16.23 7.57 -3.30
N SER A 85 16.58 6.69 -4.23
CA SER A 85 16.61 5.25 -3.98
C SER A 85 17.40 4.98 -2.70
N GLY A 86 16.77 4.29 -1.74
CA GLY A 86 17.34 4.21 -0.40
C GLY A 86 16.60 3.26 0.53
N TRP A 87 17.34 2.78 1.52
CA TRP A 87 16.80 2.02 2.63
C TRP A 87 16.42 3.02 3.73
N LYS A 88 15.17 2.93 4.21
CA LYS A 88 14.77 3.60 5.44
C LYS A 88 14.67 2.57 6.56
N THR A 89 15.38 2.84 7.65
CA THR A 89 15.34 2.06 8.88
C THR A 89 14.50 2.81 9.92
N ARG A 90 13.58 2.11 10.56
CA ARG A 90 12.72 2.60 11.63
C ARG A 90 13.47 2.61 12.96
N GLU A 91 12.91 3.33 13.95
CA GLU A 91 13.41 3.31 15.34
C GLU A 91 13.25 1.93 16.00
N ASP A 92 12.29 1.12 15.55
CA ASP A 92 12.10 -0.28 15.96
C ASP A 92 13.08 -1.27 15.30
N GLY A 93 13.98 -0.77 14.43
CA GLY A 93 14.99 -1.56 13.72
C GLY A 93 14.54 -2.18 12.40
N SER A 94 13.25 -2.14 12.06
CA SER A 94 12.77 -2.67 10.78
C SER A 94 13.14 -1.74 9.61
N SER A 95 13.51 -2.30 8.45
CA SER A 95 13.91 -1.52 7.27
C SER A 95 13.04 -1.81 6.06
N PHE A 96 12.74 -0.80 5.25
CA PHE A 96 12.07 -0.95 3.96
C PHE A 96 12.79 -0.19 2.85
N MET A 97 12.75 -0.76 1.64
CA MET A 97 13.40 -0.23 0.44
C MET A 97 12.42 0.70 -0.29
N ILE A 98 12.89 1.89 -0.64
CA ILE A 98 12.14 2.84 -1.44
C ILE A 98 12.76 2.85 -2.85
N CYS A 99 12.00 2.39 -3.84
CA CYS A 99 12.38 2.46 -5.25
C CYS A 99 11.48 3.47 -5.98
N PRO A 100 12.04 4.40 -6.78
CA PRO A 100 11.26 5.32 -7.58
C PRO A 100 10.50 4.59 -8.71
N ALA A 101 9.33 5.13 -9.07
CA ALA A 101 8.41 4.55 -10.05
C ALA A 101 8.94 4.51 -11.49
N GLU A 102 10.08 5.13 -11.78
CA GLU A 102 10.68 5.22 -13.12
C GLU A 102 11.64 4.04 -13.44
N ALA A 103 11.78 3.08 -12.53
CA ALA A 103 12.49 1.82 -12.79
C ALA A 103 11.51 0.72 -13.24
N GLN A 104 10.92 0.87 -14.44
CA GLN A 104 10.23 -0.21 -15.17
C GLN A 104 10.56 -0.16 -16.66
#